data_AF-H0H056-F1
#
_entry.id   AF-H0H056-F1
#
_cell.length_a   1.000
_cell.length_b   1.000
_cell.length_c   1.000
_cell.angle_alpha   90.00
_cell.angle_beta   90.00
_cell.angle_gamma   90.00
#
_symmetry.space_group_name_H-M   'P 1'
#
loop_
_entity.id
_entity.type
_entity.pdbx_description
1 polymer ?
#
loop_
_entity_poly.entity_id
_entity_poly.type
_entity_poly.pdbx_seq_one_letter_code
_entity_poly.pdbx_strand_id
1 'polypeptide(L)'
;MGIVAAGGGSGAATFSVSQASSDLGETFRGIIRSQDVRSTDRDRVKVIECFKPGDIVRAQVLSLGDGTNYYLTTARNDLGVVFARAANGAGGLMYATDWQMMTSPATGVTEKRKCAKPF
;
A
#
# COMPACT_ATOMS: atom_id res chain seq x y z
N MET A 1 25.12 -8.23 0.64
CA MET A 1 24.60 -6.85 0.53
C MET A 1 23.27 -6.81 1.26
N GLY A 2 23.19 -6.18 2.42
CA GLY A 2 21.94 -6.06 3.17
C GLY A 2 21.05 -4.96 2.59
N ILE A 3 19.74 -5.18 2.56
CA ILE A 3 18.76 -4.15 2.23
C ILE A 3 18.43 -3.44 3.55
N VAL A 4 18.60 -2.12 3.61
CA VAL A 4 18.43 -1.31 4.83
C VAL A 4 17.27 -0.32 4.63
N ALA A 5 16.39 -0.19 5.62
CA ALA A 5 15.30 0.79 5.62
C ALA A 5 15.85 2.23 5.80
N ALA A 6 15.07 3.26 5.44
CA ALA A 6 15.50 4.66 5.51
C ALA A 6 16.08 5.07 6.89
N GLY A 7 15.52 4.55 7.99
CA GLY A 7 16.03 4.78 9.35
C GLY A 7 16.94 3.68 9.92
N GLY A 8 17.38 2.72 9.11
CA GLY A 8 18.13 1.54 9.57
C GLY A 8 19.65 1.74 9.66
N GLY A 9 20.16 2.90 9.23
CA GLY A 9 21.57 3.25 9.25
C GLY A 9 21.95 4.16 10.42
N SER A 10 23.24 4.32 10.68
CA SER A 10 23.77 5.14 11.78
C SER A 10 23.35 6.62 11.72
N GLY A 11 23.03 7.15 10.54
CA GLY A 11 22.57 8.54 10.37
C GLY A 11 21.26 8.85 11.10
N ALA A 12 20.34 7.87 11.16
CA ALA A 12 19.07 8.01 11.87
C ALA A 12 19.26 8.09 13.40
N ALA A 13 20.28 7.43 13.94
CA ALA A 13 20.59 7.47 15.38
C ALA A 13 21.17 8.83 15.82
N THR A 14 21.75 9.59 14.90
CA THR A 14 22.33 10.92 15.16
C THR A 14 21.42 12.07 14.72
N PHE A 15 20.20 11.78 14.24
CA PHE A 15 19.27 12.78 13.74
C PHE A 15 18.80 13.74 14.84
N SER A 16 18.81 15.05 14.52
CA SER A 16 18.43 16.13 15.45
C SER A 16 17.15 16.83 14.99
N VAL A 17 16.03 16.51 15.66
CA VAL A 17 14.70 17.10 15.41
C VAL A 17 14.69 18.64 15.56
N SER A 18 15.60 19.20 16.36
CA SER A 18 15.71 20.66 16.54
C SER A 18 16.31 21.40 15.34
N GLN A 19 16.96 20.68 14.41
CA GLN A 19 17.60 21.26 13.22
C GLN A 19 16.89 20.89 11.91
N ALA A 20 16.14 19.78 11.88
CA ALA A 20 15.42 19.31 10.70
C ALA A 20 14.07 18.68 11.08
N SER A 21 13.06 18.88 10.23
CA SER A 21 11.68 18.43 10.49
C SER A 21 11.43 16.95 10.26
N SER A 22 12.31 16.26 9.51
CA SER A 22 12.16 14.85 9.12
C SER A 22 13.51 14.25 8.74
N ASP A 23 13.71 12.96 8.98
CA ASP A 23 14.94 12.26 8.60
C ASP A 23 15.01 12.00 7.08
N LEU A 24 16.21 11.70 6.57
CA LEU A 24 16.43 11.44 5.15
C LEU A 24 15.64 10.20 4.69
N GLY A 25 14.66 10.41 3.81
CA GLY A 25 13.78 9.34 3.31
C GLY A 25 12.56 9.06 4.20
N GLU A 26 12.30 9.90 5.20
CA GLU A 26 11.02 9.86 5.91
C GLU A 26 9.88 10.34 4.99
N THR A 27 8.91 9.46 4.77
CA THR A 27 7.77 9.71 3.88
C THR A 27 6.52 10.07 4.69
N PHE A 28 5.65 10.89 4.09
CA PHE A 28 4.28 11.07 4.58
C PHE A 28 3.58 9.72 4.73
N ARG A 29 3.07 9.44 5.93
CA ARG A 29 2.36 8.19 6.22
C ARG A 29 0.87 8.35 5.94
N GLY A 30 0.23 7.25 5.58
CA GLY A 30 -1.20 7.23 5.32
C GLY A 30 -1.85 5.94 5.81
N ILE A 31 -3.11 6.04 6.22
CA ILE A 31 -3.91 4.92 6.70
C ILE A 31 -5.14 4.76 5.82
N ILE A 32 -5.35 3.55 5.30
CA ILE A 32 -6.61 3.13 4.68
C ILE A 32 -7.34 2.27 5.70
N ARG A 33 -8.45 2.77 6.24
CA ARG A 33 -9.29 2.01 7.19
C ARG A 33 -10.10 0.95 6.46
N SER A 34 -10.52 -0.11 7.15
CA SER A 34 -11.33 -1.19 6.54
C SER A 34 -12.62 -0.65 5.90
N GLN A 35 -13.28 0.32 6.55
CA GLN A 35 -14.46 0.96 5.99
C GLN A 35 -14.16 1.82 4.76
N ASP A 36 -12.92 2.23 4.49
CA ASP A 36 -12.59 3.13 3.36
C ASP A 36 -12.02 2.40 2.14
N VAL A 37 -12.10 1.06 2.13
CA VAL A 37 -11.59 0.21 1.03
C VAL A 37 -12.57 0.10 -0.14
N ARG A 38 -13.87 0.00 0.15
CA ARG A 38 -14.94 -0.21 -0.85
C ARG A 38 -16.06 0.78 -0.62
N SER A 39 -16.80 1.09 -1.69
CA SER A 39 -17.99 1.97 -1.58
C SER A 39 -19.16 1.22 -0.95
N THR A 40 -19.30 -0.06 -1.26
CA THR A 40 -20.33 -0.99 -0.79
C THR A 40 -19.75 -2.08 0.13
N ASP A 41 -20.60 -2.76 0.89
CA ASP A 41 -20.23 -3.89 1.77
C ASP A 41 -19.08 -3.60 2.74
N ARG A 42 -19.01 -2.35 3.23
CA ARG A 42 -17.90 -1.81 4.03
C ARG A 42 -17.65 -2.61 5.31
N ASP A 43 -18.70 -3.17 5.91
CA ASP A 43 -18.65 -3.95 7.15
C ASP A 43 -18.08 -5.36 6.97
N ARG A 44 -18.03 -5.87 5.73
CA ARG A 44 -17.57 -7.23 5.41
C ARG A 44 -16.18 -7.26 4.78
N VAL A 45 -15.52 -6.10 4.69
CA VAL A 45 -14.21 -5.97 4.07
C VAL A 45 -13.15 -6.70 4.90
N LYS A 46 -12.48 -7.67 4.28
CA LYS A 46 -11.26 -8.28 4.80
C LYS A 46 -10.05 -7.60 4.16
N VAL A 47 -9.34 -6.79 4.94
CA VAL A 47 -8.18 -6.02 4.46
C VAL A 47 -7.09 -6.94 3.88
N ILE A 48 -6.89 -8.11 4.49
CA ILE A 48 -5.92 -9.12 4.04
C ILE A 48 -6.21 -9.69 2.65
N GLU A 49 -7.46 -9.60 2.17
CA GLU A 49 -7.88 -9.99 0.81
C GLU A 49 -7.83 -8.80 -0.16
N CYS A 50 -7.57 -7.58 0.34
CA CYS A 50 -7.53 -6.35 -0.45
C CYS A 50 -6.10 -5.90 -0.74
N PHE A 51 -5.22 -5.96 0.26
CA PHE A 51 -3.85 -5.47 0.19
C PHE A 51 -2.87 -6.44 0.84
N LYS A 52 -1.63 -6.47 0.34
CA LYS A 52 -0.49 -7.18 0.93
C LYS A 52 0.68 -6.22 1.17
N PRO A 53 1.59 -6.58 2.10
CA PRO A 53 2.84 -5.85 2.26
C PRO A 53 3.62 -5.79 0.94
N GLY A 54 4.13 -4.61 0.59
CA GLY A 54 4.86 -4.36 -0.66
C GLY A 54 4.00 -3.94 -1.85
N ASP A 55 2.68 -3.89 -1.69
CA ASP A 55 1.78 -3.41 -2.75
C ASP A 55 1.89 -1.92 -2.98
N ILE A 56 1.83 -1.52 -4.24
CA ILE A 56 1.64 -0.12 -4.60
C ILE A 56 0.16 0.12 -4.81
N VAL A 57 -0.41 0.97 -3.96
CA VAL A 57 -1.84 1.26 -3.92
C VAL A 57 -2.09 2.70 -4.34
N ARG A 58 -2.90 2.88 -5.38
CA ARG A 58 -3.44 4.18 -5.75
C ARG A 58 -4.62 4.50 -4.84
N ALA A 59 -4.50 5.55 -4.05
CA ALA A 59 -5.54 6.00 -3.13
C ALA A 59 -5.83 7.49 -3.29
N GLN A 60 -6.96 7.92 -2.76
CA GLN A 60 -7.34 9.33 -2.66
C GLN A 60 -7.22 9.79 -1.21
N VAL A 61 -6.71 11.00 -0.98
CA VAL A 61 -6.68 11.63 0.34
C VAL A 61 -8.11 12.01 0.73
N LEU A 62 -8.61 11.41 1.81
CA LEU A 62 -9.93 11.69 2.38
C LEU A 62 -9.86 12.88 3.34
N SER A 63 -8.84 12.90 4.20
CA SER A 63 -8.57 14.02 5.10
C SER A 63 -7.10 14.05 5.50
N LEU A 64 -6.69 15.17 6.09
CA LEU A 64 -5.34 15.34 6.64
C LEU A 64 -5.03 14.38 7.79
N GLY A 65 -6.07 13.77 8.39
CA GLY A 65 -5.95 12.80 9.47
C GLY A 65 -5.42 13.42 10.76
N ASP A 66 -4.36 12.83 11.32
CA ASP A 66 -3.65 13.34 12.49
C ASP A 66 -2.26 13.86 12.08
N GLY A 67 -1.50 14.48 13.00
CA GLY A 67 -0.16 14.98 12.70
C GLY A 67 0.86 13.91 12.26
N THR A 68 0.47 12.64 12.20
CA THR A 68 1.32 11.50 11.81
C THR A 68 0.87 10.85 10.50
N ASN A 69 -0.44 10.76 10.23
CA ASN A 69 -0.97 9.98 9.11
C ASN A 69 -2.13 10.70 8.40
N TYR A 70 -2.06 10.74 7.07
CA TYR A 70 -3.20 11.06 6.22
C TYR A 70 -4.24 9.94 6.24
N TYR A 71 -5.52 10.28 6.19
CA TYR A 71 -6.57 9.29 5.96
C TYR A 71 -6.85 9.16 4.48
N LEU A 72 -6.75 7.93 4.00
CA LEU A 72 -6.82 7.59 2.58
C LEU A 72 -8.02 6.68 2.31
N THR A 73 -8.56 6.77 1.10
CA THR A 73 -9.63 5.88 0.63
C THR A 73 -9.29 5.25 -0.71
N THR A 74 -9.79 4.04 -0.92
CA THR A 74 -9.79 3.35 -2.22
C THR A 74 -11.20 2.99 -2.68
N ALA A 75 -12.24 3.61 -2.10
CA ALA A 75 -13.66 3.35 -2.39
C ALA A 75 -14.14 3.94 -3.73
N ARG A 76 -13.37 3.71 -4.80
CA ARG A 76 -13.67 4.04 -6.20
C ARG A 76 -13.03 3.00 -7.13
N ASN A 77 -13.54 2.87 -8.35
CA ASN A 77 -13.15 1.79 -9.27
C ASN A 77 -11.71 1.93 -9.81
N ASP A 78 -11.24 3.15 -10.01
CA ASP A 78 -9.89 3.52 -10.49
C ASP A 78 -8.84 3.60 -9.36
N LEU A 79 -9.25 3.41 -8.11
CA LEU A 79 -8.37 3.36 -6.93
C LEU A 79 -8.14 1.91 -6.53
N GLY A 80 -7.08 1.59 -5.80
CA GLY A 80 -6.73 0.22 -5.39
C GLY A 80 -5.29 -0.16 -5.77
N VAL A 81 -5.01 -1.45 -5.70
CA VAL A 81 -3.70 -2.03 -6.05
C VAL A 81 -3.46 -1.82 -7.54
N VAL A 82 -2.38 -1.12 -7.87
CA VAL A 82 -1.90 -0.91 -9.25
C VAL A 82 -0.70 -1.78 -9.58
N PHE A 83 0.06 -2.17 -8.55
CA PHE A 83 1.23 -3.01 -8.69
C PHE A 83 1.36 -3.95 -7.50
N ALA A 84 1.68 -5.20 -7.81
CA ALA A 84 1.78 -6.28 -6.84
C ALA A 84 2.85 -7.28 -7.26
N ARG A 85 3.42 -7.94 -6.25
CA ARG A 85 4.27 -9.12 -6.43
C ARG A 85 3.64 -10.31 -5.70
N ALA A 86 3.82 -11.49 -6.28
CA ALA A 86 3.36 -12.73 -5.70
C ALA A 86 4.13 -13.04 -4.40
N ALA A 87 3.57 -13.90 -3.55
CA ALA A 87 4.19 -14.37 -2.31
C ALA A 87 4.67 -13.21 -1.41
N ASN A 88 3.81 -12.19 -1.22
CA ASN A 88 4.07 -11.02 -0.37
C ASN A 88 5.38 -10.26 -0.70
N GLY A 89 5.73 -10.16 -1.98
CA GLY A 89 6.93 -9.43 -2.41
C GLY A 89 8.11 -10.29 -2.84
N ALA A 90 8.12 -11.58 -2.48
CA ALA A 90 9.22 -12.49 -2.81
C ALA A 90 9.16 -13.00 -4.27
N GLY A 91 7.95 -13.09 -4.84
CA GLY A 91 7.71 -13.63 -6.17
C GLY A 91 7.86 -12.62 -7.31
N GLY A 92 7.47 -13.05 -8.51
CA GLY A 92 7.42 -12.20 -9.71
C GLY A 92 6.29 -11.17 -9.67
N LEU A 93 6.27 -10.27 -10.66
CA LEU A 93 5.20 -9.30 -10.85
C LEU A 93 3.87 -9.99 -11.14
N MET A 94 2.77 -9.38 -10.72
CA MET A 94 1.41 -9.83 -11.02
C MET A 94 0.66 -8.77 -11.81
N TYR A 95 -0.29 -9.20 -12.63
CA TYR A 95 -1.21 -8.31 -13.36
C TYR A 95 -2.64 -8.52 -12.87
N ALA A 96 -3.44 -7.46 -12.89
CA ALA A 96 -4.85 -7.53 -12.53
C ALA A 96 -5.62 -8.29 -13.61
N THR A 97 -6.22 -9.41 -13.23
CA THR A 97 -7.12 -10.20 -14.10
C THR A 97 -8.58 -9.81 -13.89
N ASP A 98 -8.92 -9.40 -12.67
CA ASP A 98 -10.25 -8.94 -12.31
C ASP A 98 -10.18 -7.83 -11.24
N TRP A 99 -11.30 -7.19 -10.91
CA TRP A 99 -11.40 -6.17 -9.84
C TRP A 99 -11.04 -6.71 -8.45
N GLN A 100 -11.02 -8.04 -8.30
CA GLN A 100 -10.71 -8.74 -7.04
C GLN A 100 -9.50 -9.68 -7.10
N MET A 101 -8.88 -9.86 -8.26
CA MET A 101 -7.82 -10.86 -8.45
C MET A 101 -6.65 -10.32 -9.26
N MET A 102 -5.45 -10.70 -8.84
CA MET A 102 -4.22 -10.56 -9.61
C MET A 102 -3.61 -11.93 -9.84
N THR A 103 -3.02 -12.13 -11.01
CA THR A 103 -2.42 -13.40 -11.41
C THR A 103 -0.95 -13.21 -11.73
N SER A 104 -0.11 -14.14 -11.28
CA SER A 104 1.29 -14.18 -11.71
C SER A 104 1.39 -14.89 -13.07
N PRO A 105 1.98 -14.25 -14.10
CA PRO A 105 2.12 -14.86 -15.42
C PRO A 105 3.10 -16.05 -15.42
N ALA A 106 4.05 -16.07 -14.48
CA ALA A 106 5.08 -17.12 -14.42
C ALA A 106 4.57 -18.40 -13.76
N THR A 107 3.72 -18.29 -12.72
CA THR A 107 3.26 -19.44 -11.93
C THR A 107 1.79 -19.77 -12.14
N GLY A 108 1.01 -18.88 -12.74
CA GLY A 108 -0.45 -19.01 -12.88
C GLY A 108 -1.23 -18.83 -11.57
N VAL A 109 -0.55 -18.65 -10.44
CA VAL A 109 -1.20 -18.49 -9.12
C VAL A 109 -1.95 -17.16 -9.08
N THR A 110 -3.19 -17.24 -8.59
CA THR A 110 -4.06 -16.08 -8.38
C THR A 110 -4.05 -15.69 -6.90
N GLU A 111 -3.95 -14.39 -6.63
CA GLU A 111 -4.07 -13.83 -5.30
C GLU A 111 -5.17 -12.78 -5.28
N LYS A 112 -5.96 -12.77 -4.20
CA LYS A 112 -6.99 -11.76 -3.99
C LYS A 112 -6.37 -10.42 -3.68
N ARG A 113 -6.78 -9.37 -4.40
CA ARG A 113 -6.41 -7.97 -4.19
C ARG A 113 -7.57 -7.06 -4.58
N LYS A 114 -7.63 -5.86 -4.03
CA LYS A 114 -8.56 -4.82 -4.47
C LYS A 114 -7.91 -4.07 -5.63
N CYS A 115 -8.09 -4.56 -6.85
CA CYS A 115 -7.41 -4.02 -8.03
C CYS A 115 -8.01 -2.68 -8.47
N ALA A 116 -7.17 -1.74 -8.88
CA ALA A 116 -7.60 -0.52 -9.57
C ALA A 116 -7.88 -0.84 -11.03
N LYS A 117 -8.96 -0.28 -11.60
CA LYS A 117 -9.22 -0.38 -13.03
C LYS A 117 -8.14 0.38 -13.81
N PRO A 118 -7.42 -0.25 -14.75
CA PRO A 118 -6.29 0.38 -15.44
C PRO A 118 -6.69 1.46 -16.45
N PHE A 119 -7.89 1.35 -17.05
CA PHE A 119 -8.50 2.32 -17.99
C PHE A 119 -10.02 2.11 -18.04
#